data_AF-A0A9K3PKT5-F1
#
_entry.id   AF-A0A9K3PKT5-F1
#
_cell.length_a   1.000
_cell.length_b   1.000
_cell.length_c   1.000
_cell.angle_alpha   90.00
_cell.angle_beta   90.00
_cell.angle_gamma   90.00
#
_symmetry.space_group_name_H-M   'P 1'
#
loop_
_entity.id
_entity.type
_entity.pdbx_description
1 polymer ?
#
loop_
_entity_poly.entity_id
_entity_poly.type
_entity_poly.pdbx_seq_one_letter_code
_entity_poly.pdbx_strand_id
1 'polypeptide(L)'
;MSHRADTNNHDDDLFASTDSRVPSTPMHQQYTTIATLIFITLMALGIFSNKVTAANDALDVHQKHYNGSLITGIGGNTSTNVYIIEKEKESTTETANTGGHIPTLLSIKEQQLQSYRDGTGLLLNVHVTHHGGTFFCFAMNQVGPCPKFACMGGDNWPKNTTLFAKAKGPWSFNDTGPFVNEARQYFHMISWEFSHWANLGRTNWHHPDLVSVAIMRHPLERFMAGGRCGGFKDKLPRDFADDPGLSDLYWEYANAACADNYALKVFTGSSGCCNGGDTDVKYLDEAKHQLDQFTIIMDQDCLTESIYALFDLLHLNTTEALQKKAKSVHEHKPVRERIGNDTLYEYLEHHFRRDIELYEYAKSKSILDCSTLNRRA
;
A
#
# COMPACT_ATOMS: atom_id res chain seq x y z
N MET A 1 20.31 46.46 14.23
CA MET A 1 19.56 45.30 14.75
C MET A 1 18.71 44.77 13.59
N SER A 2 19.20 43.74 12.92
CA SER A 2 18.58 43.12 11.74
C SER A 2 18.26 41.69 12.15
N HIS A 3 16.97 41.36 12.24
CA HIS A 3 16.52 39.98 12.39
C HIS A 3 16.09 39.45 11.04
N ARG A 4 16.83 38.43 10.62
CA ARG A 4 16.63 37.60 9.44
C ARG A 4 15.69 36.47 9.88
N ALA A 5 14.53 36.37 9.26
CA ALA A 5 13.64 35.23 9.39
C ALA A 5 13.84 34.35 8.16
N ASP A 6 14.33 33.13 8.38
CA ASP A 6 14.46 32.10 7.36
C ASP A 6 13.08 31.52 7.04
N THR A 7 12.70 31.56 5.77
CA THR A 7 11.53 30.89 5.21
C THR A 7 11.91 29.46 4.83
N ASN A 8 11.40 28.47 5.56
CA ASN A 8 11.38 27.09 5.09
C ASN A 8 10.07 26.81 4.34
N ASN A 9 10.22 26.52 3.05
CA ASN A 9 9.18 26.00 2.18
C ASN A 9 8.66 24.64 2.69
N HIS A 10 7.34 24.51 2.77
CA HIS A 10 6.65 23.23 2.78
C HIS A 10 5.69 23.22 1.59
N ASP A 11 6.04 22.38 0.61
CA ASP A 11 5.17 22.02 -0.51
C ASP A 11 4.22 20.91 -0.03
N ASP A 12 3.14 21.30 0.62
CA ASP A 12 1.94 20.50 0.77
C ASP A 12 0.80 21.33 0.20
N ASP A 13 0.42 21.09 -1.07
CA ASP A 13 -0.90 21.43 -1.62
C ASP A 13 -0.97 20.98 -3.09
N LEU A 14 -1.89 20.05 -3.40
CA LEU A 14 -2.70 19.99 -4.62
C LEU A 14 -3.38 18.62 -4.75
N PHE A 15 -4.53 18.46 -4.10
CA PHE A 15 -5.60 17.63 -4.66
C PHE A 15 -6.87 18.47 -4.76
N ALA A 16 -7.13 18.94 -5.98
CA ALA A 16 -8.44 19.40 -6.39
C ALA A 16 -9.37 18.18 -6.52
N SER A 17 -10.34 18.09 -5.62
CA SER A 17 -11.49 17.20 -5.70
C SER A 17 -12.37 17.61 -6.88
N THR A 18 -12.52 16.76 -7.90
CA THR A 18 -13.54 16.92 -8.94
C THR A 18 -14.91 16.49 -8.38
N ASP A 19 -15.71 17.48 -7.99
CA ASP A 19 -17.09 17.37 -7.52
C ASP A 19 -17.98 16.83 -8.66
N SER A 20 -18.59 15.66 -8.44
CA SER A 20 -19.53 15.01 -9.38
C SER A 20 -20.95 15.17 -8.86
N ARG A 21 -21.54 16.35 -9.05
CA ARG A 21 -22.98 16.53 -8.81
C ARG A 21 -23.78 15.94 -9.95
N VAL A 22 -24.55 14.91 -9.63
CA VAL A 22 -25.64 14.39 -10.47
C VAL A 22 -26.91 15.20 -10.18
N PRO A 23 -27.63 15.66 -11.21
CA PRO A 23 -29.07 15.82 -11.11
C PRO A 23 -29.82 14.88 -12.07
N SER A 24 -30.93 14.37 -11.57
CA SER A 24 -31.85 13.41 -12.16
C SER A 24 -32.79 14.00 -13.24
N THR A 25 -32.73 13.44 -14.47
CA THR A 25 -33.80 13.18 -15.50
C THR A 25 -34.72 14.34 -16.01
N PRO A 26 -35.48 14.21 -17.14
CA PRO A 26 -35.54 13.19 -18.22
C PRO A 26 -35.56 13.75 -19.69
N MET A 27 -35.50 12.82 -20.67
CA MET A 27 -36.01 12.86 -22.08
C MET A 27 -35.78 14.08 -23.00
N HIS A 28 -35.06 13.90 -24.13
CA HIS A 28 -35.62 13.65 -25.48
C HIS A 28 -34.53 13.68 -26.58
N GLN A 29 -34.55 12.66 -27.44
CA GLN A 29 -34.41 12.66 -28.91
C GLN A 29 -33.34 13.48 -29.68
N GLN A 30 -32.77 12.76 -30.65
CA GLN A 30 -32.03 13.19 -31.85
C GLN A 30 -30.53 13.46 -31.67
N TYR A 31 -29.69 12.55 -32.20
CA TYR A 31 -28.50 12.83 -33.04
C TYR A 31 -27.81 11.50 -33.39
N THR A 32 -28.28 10.81 -34.42
CA THR A 32 -27.61 9.65 -35.01
C THR A 32 -27.61 9.75 -36.53
N THR A 33 -26.84 10.69 -37.10
CA THR A 33 -26.65 10.73 -38.57
C THR A 33 -25.38 11.45 -39.08
N ILE A 34 -24.28 11.53 -38.31
CA ILE A 34 -23.05 12.20 -38.83
C ILE A 34 -21.76 11.38 -38.67
N ALA A 35 -21.74 10.29 -37.88
CA ALA A 35 -20.49 9.56 -37.59
C ALA A 35 -20.06 8.51 -38.65
N THR A 36 -20.88 8.21 -39.66
CA THR A 36 -20.61 7.09 -40.60
C THR A 36 -19.91 7.50 -41.90
N LEU A 37 -19.64 8.80 -42.11
CA LEU A 37 -19.06 9.30 -43.38
C LEU A 37 -17.55 9.63 -43.32
N ILE A 38 -16.93 9.57 -42.14
CA ILE A 38 -15.49 9.87 -41.97
C ILE A 38 -14.62 8.60 -42.01
N PHE A 39 -15.22 7.42 -41.81
CA PHE A 39 -14.46 6.15 -41.73
C PHE A 39 -14.16 5.48 -43.09
N ILE A 40 -14.75 5.94 -44.19
CA ILE A 40 -14.60 5.30 -45.52
C ILE A 40 -13.49 5.96 -46.36
N THR A 41 -13.01 7.16 -46.01
CA THR A 41 -12.02 7.90 -46.82
C THR A 41 -10.56 7.61 -46.44
N LEU A 42 -10.29 6.95 -45.31
CA LEU A 42 -8.91 6.71 -44.83
C LEU A 42 -8.33 5.33 -45.17
N MET A 43 -9.09 4.43 -45.82
CA MET A 43 -8.55 3.13 -46.28
C MET A 43 -8.09 3.12 -47.75
N ALA A 44 -8.16 4.25 -48.46
CA ALA A 44 -7.88 4.32 -49.91
C ALA A 44 -6.48 4.85 -50.29
N LEU A 45 -5.57 5.08 -49.34
CA LEU A 45 -4.22 5.54 -49.63
C LEU A 45 -3.18 4.60 -49.02
N GLY A 46 -3.05 3.43 -49.63
CA GLY A 46 -1.92 2.55 -49.41
C GLY A 46 -0.66 3.12 -50.07
N ILE A 47 0.27 3.67 -49.29
CA ILE A 47 1.67 3.86 -49.70
C ILE A 47 2.58 3.84 -48.45
N PHE A 48 3.27 2.73 -48.19
CA PHE A 48 4.74 2.61 -48.22
C PHE A 48 5.21 1.28 -47.64
N SER A 49 6.20 0.72 -48.33
CA SER A 49 6.83 -0.57 -48.13
C SER A 49 8.25 -0.39 -47.58
N ASN A 50 8.72 -1.44 -46.89
CA ASN A 50 10.11 -1.90 -46.72
C ASN A 50 11.08 -1.28 -45.69
N LYS A 51 11.57 -2.20 -44.84
CA LYS A 51 12.95 -2.45 -44.34
C LYS A 51 13.63 -1.39 -43.46
N VAL A 52 14.01 -1.80 -42.24
CA VAL A 52 15.36 -1.69 -41.61
C VAL A 52 15.40 -2.73 -40.46
N THR A 53 16.03 -3.90 -40.63
CA THR A 53 17.35 -4.34 -40.09
C THR A 53 17.64 -4.09 -38.60
N ALA A 54 17.94 -5.21 -37.93
CA ALA A 54 18.76 -5.44 -36.75
C ALA A 54 19.37 -4.24 -35.99
N ALA A 55 19.11 -4.21 -34.69
CA ALA A 55 20.01 -3.66 -33.68
C ALA A 55 19.98 -4.60 -32.45
N ASN A 56 20.85 -5.61 -32.48
CA ASN A 56 21.48 -6.11 -31.27
C ASN A 56 22.62 -5.12 -30.92
N ASP A 57 22.97 -5.05 -29.65
CA ASP A 57 24.02 -4.22 -29.03
C ASP A 57 23.53 -2.89 -28.45
N ALA A 58 23.10 -2.94 -27.18
CA ALA A 58 23.54 -2.04 -26.11
C ALA A 58 22.64 -2.23 -24.88
N LEU A 59 22.98 -3.22 -24.03
CA LEU A 59 22.55 -3.22 -22.64
C LEU A 59 23.72 -3.69 -21.78
N ASP A 60 24.77 -2.88 -21.76
CA ASP A 60 25.80 -2.92 -20.73
C ASP A 60 25.33 -1.98 -19.61
N VAL A 61 24.54 -2.51 -18.69
CA VAL A 61 24.10 -1.81 -17.47
C VAL A 61 24.90 -2.37 -16.32
N HIS A 62 25.83 -1.54 -15.84
CA HIS A 62 26.49 -1.57 -14.54
C HIS A 62 25.93 -2.59 -13.53
N GLN A 63 26.49 -3.80 -13.54
CA GLN A 63 26.50 -4.65 -12.36
C GLN A 63 27.59 -4.12 -11.43
N LYS A 64 27.24 -3.13 -10.59
CA LYS A 64 28.13 -2.74 -9.49
C LYS A 64 28.17 -3.89 -8.50
N HIS A 65 29.34 -4.53 -8.41
CA HIS A 65 29.71 -5.40 -7.30
C HIS A 65 29.47 -4.68 -5.98
N TYR A 66 28.44 -5.09 -5.24
CA TYR A 66 28.23 -4.69 -3.85
C TYR A 66 29.20 -5.49 -2.98
N ASN A 67 30.33 -4.88 -2.65
CA ASN A 67 31.17 -5.33 -1.54
C ASN A 67 30.49 -4.91 -0.23
N GLY A 68 29.85 -5.87 0.44
CA GLY A 68 29.32 -5.69 1.78
C GLY A 68 30.46 -5.40 2.76
N SER A 69 30.55 -4.16 3.22
CA SER A 69 31.35 -3.77 4.37
C SER A 69 30.58 -4.15 5.63
N LEU A 70 31.19 -5.01 6.46
CA LEU A 70 30.66 -5.48 7.73
C LEU A 70 30.61 -4.29 8.73
N ILE A 71 29.44 -3.67 8.87
CA ILE A 71 29.20 -2.68 9.93
C ILE A 71 29.02 -3.45 11.24
N THR A 72 30.05 -3.40 12.08
CA THR A 72 29.97 -3.77 13.49
C THR A 72 29.56 -2.54 14.29
N GLY A 73 28.38 -2.59 14.91
CA GLY A 73 27.99 -1.67 15.96
C GLY A 73 26.63 -1.01 15.76
N ILE A 74 25.60 -1.57 16.40
CA ILE A 74 25.01 -1.06 17.64
C ILE A 74 24.26 -2.24 18.30
N GLY A 75 24.38 -2.34 19.62
CA GLY A 75 24.18 -3.57 20.40
C GLY A 75 22.77 -4.17 20.39
N GLY A 76 22.75 -5.50 20.44
CA GLY A 76 21.56 -6.33 20.57
C GLY A 76 21.56 -7.42 19.52
N ASN A 77 22.35 -8.48 19.71
CA ASN A 77 22.33 -9.68 18.88
C ASN A 77 21.08 -10.51 19.21
N THR A 78 19.90 -9.88 19.13
CA THR A 78 18.63 -10.59 19.08
C THR A 78 18.42 -10.90 17.62
N SER A 79 18.67 -12.16 17.23
CA SER A 79 18.11 -12.68 15.99
C SER A 79 16.61 -12.42 16.06
N THR A 80 16.16 -11.43 15.29
CA THR A 80 14.75 -11.13 15.18
C THR A 80 14.16 -12.28 14.38
N ASN A 81 13.64 -13.29 15.07
CA ASN A 81 13.01 -14.43 14.42
C ASN A 81 11.96 -13.91 13.43
N VAL A 82 12.14 -14.19 12.14
CA VAL A 82 11.16 -13.86 11.11
C VAL A 82 9.98 -14.83 11.30
N TYR A 83 8.97 -14.37 12.04
CA TYR A 83 7.92 -15.20 12.62
C TYR A 83 7.00 -15.90 11.60
N ILE A 84 6.84 -15.36 10.39
CA ILE A 84 5.81 -15.83 9.44
C ILE A 84 6.17 -17.22 8.87
N ILE A 85 7.40 -17.39 8.38
CA ILE A 85 7.81 -18.62 7.68
C ILE A 85 7.83 -19.80 8.66
N GLU A 86 8.21 -19.55 9.91
CA GLU A 86 8.29 -20.61 10.93
C GLU A 86 6.91 -21.09 11.38
N LYS A 87 5.97 -20.17 11.67
CA LYS A 87 4.60 -20.55 12.08
C LYS A 87 3.84 -21.32 11.01
N GLU A 88 3.99 -20.94 9.73
CA GLU A 88 3.33 -21.66 8.63
C GLU A 88 3.93 -23.08 8.42
N LYS A 89 5.22 -23.28 8.72
CA LYS A 89 5.88 -24.60 8.69
C LYS A 89 5.36 -25.53 9.79
N GLU A 90 5.11 -25.01 10.99
CA GLU A 90 4.60 -25.83 12.11
C GLU A 90 3.17 -26.33 11.87
N SER A 91 2.37 -25.61 11.09
CA SER A 91 0.96 -25.96 10.83
C SER A 91 0.74 -27.02 9.74
N THR A 92 1.76 -27.37 8.95
CA THR A 92 1.59 -28.18 7.71
C THR A 92 2.18 -29.59 7.80
N THR A 93 1.97 -30.29 8.91
CA THR A 93 2.25 -31.74 9.02
C THR A 93 1.18 -32.55 8.25
N GLU A 94 1.16 -32.42 6.92
CA GLU A 94 0.32 -33.24 6.04
C GLU A 94 1.11 -34.39 5.42
N THR A 95 0.53 -35.58 5.57
CA THR A 95 0.96 -36.88 5.04
C THR A 95 1.27 -36.84 3.54
N ALA A 96 2.52 -37.09 3.19
CA ALA A 96 3.01 -37.19 1.82
C ALA A 96 2.24 -38.26 1.02
N ASN A 97 1.35 -37.82 0.12
CA ASN A 97 0.68 -38.69 -0.85
C ASN A 97 1.18 -38.35 -2.26
N THR A 98 1.60 -39.38 -3.00
CA THR A 98 2.45 -39.32 -4.20
C THR A 98 1.70 -38.97 -5.50
N GLY A 99 1.12 -37.76 -5.60
CA GLY A 99 0.54 -37.27 -6.85
C GLY A 99 0.79 -35.78 -7.04
N GLY A 100 1.43 -35.41 -8.16
CA GLY A 100 1.62 -34.03 -8.67
C GLY A 100 1.88 -32.96 -7.61
N HIS A 101 3.14 -32.59 -7.38
CA HIS A 101 3.50 -31.57 -6.39
C HIS A 101 2.96 -30.20 -6.81
N ILE A 102 1.74 -29.87 -6.38
CA ILE A 102 1.21 -28.51 -6.41
C ILE A 102 2.01 -27.74 -5.35
N PRO A 103 2.71 -26.66 -5.72
CA PRO A 103 3.42 -25.83 -4.75
C PRO A 103 2.47 -25.39 -3.64
N THR A 104 2.87 -25.56 -2.39
CA THR A 104 2.13 -25.02 -1.24
C THR A 104 2.22 -23.49 -1.24
N LEU A 105 1.26 -22.78 -0.63
CA LEU A 105 1.31 -21.31 -0.52
C LEU A 105 2.63 -20.83 0.09
N LEU A 106 3.13 -21.54 1.10
CA LEU A 106 4.43 -21.27 1.72
C LEU A 106 5.58 -21.34 0.70
N SER A 107 5.61 -22.37 -0.14
CA SER A 107 6.64 -22.50 -1.17
C SER A 107 6.59 -21.37 -2.21
N ILE A 108 5.40 -20.84 -2.51
CA ILE A 108 5.23 -19.68 -3.40
C ILE A 108 5.81 -18.42 -2.75
N LYS A 109 5.51 -18.15 -1.47
CA LYS A 109 6.06 -16.99 -0.75
C LYS A 109 7.58 -17.05 -0.65
N GLU A 110 8.15 -18.23 -0.36
CA GLU A 110 9.61 -18.44 -0.34
C GLU A 110 10.22 -18.16 -1.72
N GLN A 111 9.59 -18.62 -2.80
CA GLN A 111 10.01 -18.31 -4.16
C GLN A 111 9.96 -16.80 -4.46
N GLN A 112 8.90 -16.10 -4.05
CA GLN A 112 8.77 -14.65 -4.24
C GLN A 112 9.88 -13.87 -3.54
N LEU A 113 10.16 -14.21 -2.27
CA LEU A 113 11.26 -13.61 -1.52
C LEU A 113 12.61 -13.87 -2.19
N GLN A 114 12.82 -15.09 -2.69
CA GLN A 114 14.04 -15.45 -3.39
C GLN A 114 14.20 -14.67 -4.71
N SER A 115 13.15 -14.61 -5.54
CA SER A 115 13.15 -13.80 -6.77
C SER A 115 13.51 -12.34 -6.48
N TYR A 116 13.01 -11.76 -5.39
CA TYR A 116 13.38 -10.39 -5.02
C TYR A 116 14.87 -10.26 -4.65
N ARG A 117 15.40 -11.17 -3.83
CA ARG A 117 16.82 -11.19 -3.44
C ARG A 117 17.74 -11.37 -4.66
N ASP A 118 17.30 -12.16 -5.63
CA ASP A 118 18.02 -12.38 -6.90
C ASP A 118 17.88 -11.21 -7.88
N GLY A 119 17.07 -10.20 -7.54
CA GLY A 119 16.88 -9.00 -8.32
C GLY A 119 15.87 -9.13 -9.47
N THR A 120 15.17 -10.27 -9.60
CA THR A 120 14.13 -10.48 -10.61
C THR A 120 12.73 -10.10 -10.11
N GLY A 121 12.51 -10.15 -8.79
CA GLY A 121 11.24 -9.85 -8.17
C GLY A 121 10.96 -8.35 -8.00
N LEU A 122 9.71 -7.95 -8.17
CA LEU A 122 9.18 -6.62 -7.85
C LEU A 122 8.47 -6.65 -6.49
N LEU A 123 8.77 -5.68 -5.62
CA LEU A 123 7.97 -5.46 -4.43
C LEU A 123 6.80 -4.52 -4.74
N LEU A 124 5.58 -4.98 -4.43
CA LEU A 124 4.35 -4.22 -4.61
C LEU A 124 3.71 -3.97 -3.24
N ASN A 125 3.60 -2.69 -2.87
CA ASN A 125 2.88 -2.26 -1.69
C ASN A 125 1.42 -1.93 -1.99
N VAL A 126 0.48 -2.58 -1.32
CA VAL A 126 -0.92 -2.15 -1.30
C VAL A 126 -1.08 -1.09 -0.23
N HIS A 127 -1.01 0.16 -0.65
CA HIS A 127 -1.07 1.34 0.19
C HIS A 127 -2.52 1.74 0.46
N VAL A 128 -3.06 1.31 1.59
CA VAL A 128 -4.30 1.90 2.10
C VAL A 128 -3.96 3.29 2.66
N THR A 129 -4.62 4.35 2.16
CA THR A 129 -4.36 5.73 2.61
C THR A 129 -4.31 5.83 4.16
N HIS A 130 -3.28 6.52 4.67
CA HIS A 130 -2.95 6.67 6.09
C HIS A 130 -2.50 5.42 6.86
N HIS A 131 -2.13 4.33 6.18
CA HIS A 131 -1.50 3.17 6.81
C HIS A 131 0.04 3.25 6.88
N GLY A 132 0.63 4.41 6.56
CA GLY A 132 2.09 4.60 6.63
C GLY A 132 2.84 4.27 5.34
N GLY A 133 2.14 4.12 4.21
CA GLY A 133 2.79 3.84 2.91
C GLY A 133 3.77 4.94 2.47
N THR A 134 3.56 6.20 2.84
CA THR A 134 4.53 7.28 2.57
C THR A 134 5.86 7.05 3.30
N PHE A 135 5.82 6.64 4.57
CA PHE A 135 7.04 6.34 5.32
C PHE A 135 7.72 5.05 4.81
N PHE A 136 6.92 4.04 4.46
CA PHE A 136 7.43 2.83 3.83
C PHE A 136 8.13 3.11 2.50
N CYS A 137 7.51 3.90 1.63
CA CYS A 137 8.10 4.35 0.38
C CYS A 137 9.42 5.11 0.60
N PHE A 138 9.44 6.03 1.58
CA PHE A 138 10.67 6.74 1.96
C PHE A 138 11.80 5.77 2.31
N ALA A 139 11.50 4.72 3.09
CA ALA A 139 12.46 3.70 3.48
C ALA A 139 12.97 2.89 2.28
N MET A 140 12.06 2.40 1.42
CA MET A 140 12.42 1.63 0.22
C MET A 140 13.27 2.45 -0.77
N ASN A 141 12.99 3.75 -0.90
CA ASN A 141 13.77 4.65 -1.74
C ASN A 141 15.22 4.87 -1.23
N GLN A 142 15.55 4.45 0.00
CA GLN A 142 16.94 4.49 0.49
C GLN A 142 17.78 3.31 -0.01
N VAL A 143 17.14 2.22 -0.46
CA VAL A 143 17.83 0.96 -0.79
C VAL A 143 17.70 0.59 -2.28
N GLY A 144 16.93 1.36 -3.05
CA GLY A 144 16.86 1.21 -4.50
C GLY A 144 15.92 2.23 -5.15
N PRO A 145 15.80 2.18 -6.49
CA PRO A 145 14.95 3.11 -7.23
C PRO A 145 13.47 2.82 -7.01
N CYS A 146 12.74 3.81 -6.48
CA CYS A 146 11.30 3.78 -6.39
C CYS A 146 10.69 4.94 -7.22
N PRO A 147 9.41 4.87 -7.61
CA PRO A 147 8.72 6.05 -8.10
C PRO A 147 8.72 7.16 -7.04
N LYS A 148 8.65 8.41 -7.46
CA LYS A 148 8.38 9.51 -6.54
C LYS A 148 6.93 9.42 -6.04
N PHE A 149 6.56 10.34 -5.14
CA PHE A 149 5.19 10.53 -4.66
C PHE A 149 4.56 9.24 -4.10
N ALA A 150 4.99 8.85 -2.89
CA ALA A 150 4.57 7.62 -2.22
C ALA A 150 4.74 6.33 -3.06
N CYS A 151 5.70 6.34 -3.99
CA CYS A 151 6.09 5.20 -4.82
C CYS A 151 5.04 4.82 -5.86
N MET A 152 4.24 5.80 -6.31
CA MET A 152 3.16 5.58 -7.29
C MET A 152 3.24 6.49 -8.50
N GLY A 153 4.04 7.55 -8.43
CA GLY A 153 3.89 8.68 -9.34
C GLY A 153 5.17 9.47 -9.53
N GLY A 154 4.97 10.70 -9.98
CA GLY A 154 6.04 11.66 -10.26
C GLY A 154 6.62 11.56 -11.67
N ASP A 155 7.66 12.36 -11.87
CA ASP A 155 8.31 12.60 -13.17
C ASP A 155 9.36 11.55 -13.53
N ASN A 156 9.71 10.65 -12.61
CA ASN A 156 10.71 9.61 -12.83
C ASN A 156 10.13 8.33 -13.46
N TRP A 157 8.85 8.32 -13.81
CA TRP A 157 8.27 7.27 -14.65
C TRP A 157 8.73 7.40 -16.10
N PRO A 158 8.92 6.28 -16.81
CA PRO A 158 9.30 6.33 -18.21
C PRO A 158 8.12 6.83 -19.06
N LYS A 159 8.30 7.98 -19.72
CA LYS A 159 7.24 8.71 -20.45
C LYS A 159 6.58 7.94 -21.60
N ASN A 160 7.23 6.90 -22.11
CA ASN A 160 6.76 6.11 -23.25
C ASN A 160 6.25 4.71 -22.85
N THR A 161 6.05 4.45 -21.56
CA THR A 161 5.57 3.15 -21.10
C THR A 161 4.06 3.13 -20.96
N THR A 162 3.44 2.01 -21.33
CA THR A 162 2.03 1.76 -20.99
C THR A 162 1.84 1.60 -19.48
N LEU A 163 2.96 1.35 -18.78
CA LEU A 163 3.07 1.24 -17.34
C LEU A 163 2.49 2.46 -16.61
N PHE A 164 2.85 3.71 -16.92
CA PHE A 164 2.36 4.85 -16.13
C PHE A 164 0.82 4.97 -16.09
N ALA A 165 0.15 4.69 -17.21
CA ALA A 165 -1.31 4.72 -17.28
C ALA A 165 -1.96 3.51 -16.60
N LYS A 166 -1.30 2.35 -16.60
CA LYS A 166 -1.85 1.05 -16.15
C LYS A 166 -1.33 0.57 -14.78
N ALA A 167 -0.28 1.18 -14.25
CA ALA A 167 0.34 0.88 -12.97
C ALA A 167 -0.46 1.39 -11.77
N LYS A 168 -1.57 2.09 -12.00
CA LYS A 168 -2.50 2.50 -10.94
C LYS A 168 -3.27 1.33 -10.31
N GLY A 169 -3.12 0.12 -10.86
CA GLY A 169 -3.67 -1.11 -10.29
C GLY A 169 -5.21 -1.14 -10.20
N PRO A 170 -5.77 -2.23 -9.65
CA PRO A 170 -5.14 -3.53 -9.53
C PRO A 170 -5.00 -4.21 -10.91
N TRP A 171 -3.87 -4.89 -11.14
CA TRP A 171 -3.61 -5.61 -12.38
C TRP A 171 -4.47 -6.87 -12.49
N SER A 172 -4.86 -7.24 -13.72
CA SER A 172 -5.51 -8.54 -13.93
C SER A 172 -4.53 -9.69 -13.75
N PHE A 173 -5.06 -10.90 -13.60
CA PHE A 173 -4.27 -12.11 -13.40
C PHE A 173 -3.28 -12.31 -14.56
N ASN A 174 -3.75 -12.14 -15.80
CA ASN A 174 -2.94 -12.30 -17.00
C ASN A 174 -1.95 -11.14 -17.22
N ASP A 175 -2.28 -9.95 -16.74
CA ASP A 175 -1.42 -8.78 -16.89
C ASP A 175 -0.35 -8.66 -15.80
N THR A 176 -0.50 -9.41 -14.69
CA THR A 176 0.41 -9.30 -13.53
C THR A 176 1.86 -9.56 -13.92
N GLY A 177 2.14 -10.67 -14.62
CA GLY A 177 3.52 -11.00 -15.05
C GLY A 177 4.14 -9.97 -15.99
N PRO A 178 3.48 -9.60 -17.10
CA PRO A 178 3.96 -8.53 -17.98
C PRO A 178 4.26 -7.21 -17.25
N PHE A 179 3.39 -6.78 -16.33
CA PHE A 179 3.62 -5.54 -15.59
C PHE A 179 4.69 -5.64 -14.50
N VAL A 180 4.83 -6.79 -13.84
CA VAL A 180 5.98 -7.07 -12.95
C VAL A 180 7.28 -6.92 -13.74
N ASN A 181 7.38 -7.59 -14.89
CA ASN A 181 8.57 -7.58 -15.73
C ASN A 181 8.90 -6.18 -16.29
N GLU A 182 7.88 -5.41 -16.70
CA GLU A 182 8.06 -4.04 -17.19
C GLU A 182 8.46 -3.08 -16.05
N ALA A 183 7.76 -3.10 -14.92
CA ALA A 183 8.07 -2.23 -13.78
C ALA A 183 9.45 -2.52 -13.19
N ARG A 184 9.85 -3.79 -13.13
CA ARG A 184 11.11 -4.20 -12.50
C ARG A 184 12.35 -3.65 -13.22
N GLN A 185 12.22 -3.30 -14.50
CA GLN A 185 13.29 -2.65 -15.27
C GLN A 185 13.67 -1.27 -14.74
N TYR A 186 12.75 -0.61 -14.04
CA TYR A 186 12.91 0.77 -13.57
C TYR A 186 12.96 0.86 -12.06
N PHE A 187 12.18 0.04 -11.36
CA PHE A 187 11.98 0.13 -9.93
C PHE A 187 12.09 -1.24 -9.27
N HIS A 188 12.67 -1.30 -8.07
CA HIS A 188 12.59 -2.52 -7.25
C HIS A 188 11.29 -2.57 -6.44
N MET A 189 10.62 -1.44 -6.28
CA MET A 189 9.38 -1.32 -5.52
C MET A 189 8.44 -0.29 -6.12
N ILE A 190 7.14 -0.59 -6.13
CA ILE A 190 6.05 0.33 -6.44
C ILE A 190 4.93 0.20 -5.40
N SER A 191 4.04 1.18 -5.36
CA SER A 191 2.81 1.14 -4.56
C SER A 191 1.57 1.26 -5.43
N TRP A 192 0.45 0.71 -4.95
CA TRP A 192 -0.90 1.11 -5.35
C TRP A 192 -1.58 1.76 -4.16
N GLU A 193 -1.94 3.05 -4.26
CA GLU A 193 -2.78 3.68 -3.26
C GLU A 193 -4.24 3.56 -3.61
N PHE A 194 -4.98 3.10 -2.61
CA PHE A 194 -6.41 3.11 -2.63
C PHE A 194 -6.88 4.09 -1.58
N SER A 195 -7.97 4.78 -1.88
CA SER A 195 -8.77 5.58 -0.94
C SER A 195 -10.21 5.03 -0.82
N HIS A 196 -10.57 4.04 -1.64
CA HIS A 196 -11.93 3.48 -1.76
C HIS A 196 -11.88 1.95 -1.87
N TRP A 197 -12.40 1.40 -2.96
CA TRP A 197 -12.41 -0.02 -3.25
C TRP A 197 -11.20 -0.37 -4.11
N ALA A 198 -10.63 -1.55 -3.88
CA ALA A 198 -9.60 -2.12 -4.73
C ALA A 198 -10.04 -3.52 -5.11
N ASN A 199 -10.24 -3.80 -6.40
CA ASN A 199 -10.57 -5.14 -6.87
C ASN A 199 -9.35 -6.07 -6.79
N LEU A 200 -8.78 -6.27 -5.61
CA LEU A 200 -7.50 -6.95 -5.43
C LEU A 200 -7.56 -8.42 -5.88
N GLY A 201 -8.73 -9.06 -5.77
CA GLY A 201 -8.91 -10.48 -6.12
C GLY A 201 -8.65 -10.81 -7.59
N ARG A 202 -8.53 -9.81 -8.48
CA ARG A 202 -8.20 -10.03 -9.89
C ARG A 202 -6.70 -10.18 -10.15
N THR A 203 -5.83 -9.84 -9.22
CA THR A 203 -4.37 -9.85 -9.38
C THR A 203 -3.81 -11.25 -9.11
N ASN A 204 -2.78 -11.65 -9.86
CA ASN A 204 -2.09 -12.92 -9.59
C ASN A 204 -1.09 -12.73 -8.42
N TRP A 205 -1.59 -12.76 -7.19
CA TRP A 205 -0.77 -12.64 -5.98
C TRP A 205 0.25 -13.78 -5.81
N HIS A 206 0.09 -14.87 -6.55
CA HIS A 206 0.99 -16.03 -6.55
C HIS A 206 2.03 -15.98 -7.69
N HIS A 207 2.14 -14.86 -8.40
CA HIS A 207 3.18 -14.72 -9.42
C HIS A 207 4.57 -14.83 -8.75
N PRO A 208 5.49 -15.65 -9.29
CA PRO A 208 6.76 -15.94 -8.62
C PRO A 208 7.67 -14.73 -8.46
N ASP A 209 7.58 -13.74 -9.36
CA ASP A 209 8.38 -12.51 -9.27
C ASP A 209 7.65 -11.33 -8.61
N LEU A 210 6.55 -11.57 -7.89
CA LEU A 210 5.80 -10.53 -7.18
C LEU A 210 5.88 -10.74 -5.67
N VAL A 211 6.59 -9.85 -4.96
CA VAL A 211 6.54 -9.76 -3.50
C VAL A 211 5.49 -8.74 -3.11
N SER A 212 4.40 -9.18 -2.48
CA SER A 212 3.32 -8.29 -2.08
C SER A 212 3.43 -7.91 -0.60
N VAL A 213 3.19 -6.62 -0.31
CA VAL A 213 3.25 -6.06 1.04
C VAL A 213 1.93 -5.35 1.35
N ALA A 214 1.35 -5.64 2.50
CA ALA A 214 0.26 -4.87 3.09
C ALA A 214 0.71 -4.26 4.42
N ILE A 215 0.37 -2.99 4.64
CA ILE A 215 0.57 -2.33 5.93
C ILE A 215 -0.79 -2.10 6.55
N MET A 216 -0.98 -2.57 7.78
CA MET A 216 -2.24 -2.51 8.50
C MET A 216 -2.11 -1.57 9.68
N ARG A 217 -3.12 -0.72 9.88
CA ARG A 217 -3.18 0.25 10.96
C ARG A 217 -4.48 0.06 11.71
N HIS A 218 -4.44 0.22 13.03
CA HIS A 218 -5.66 0.18 13.84
C HIS A 218 -6.69 1.20 13.30
N PRO A 219 -7.95 0.81 13.02
CA PRO A 219 -8.93 1.68 12.36
C PRO A 219 -9.19 2.99 13.10
N LEU A 220 -9.17 2.97 14.44
CA LEU A 220 -9.31 4.19 15.22
C LEU A 220 -8.10 5.12 15.10
N GLU A 221 -6.87 4.58 15.07
CA GLU A 221 -5.68 5.40 14.82
C GLU A 221 -5.70 6.00 13.42
N ARG A 222 -6.19 5.24 12.44
CA ARG A 222 -6.41 5.74 11.07
C ARG A 222 -7.46 6.85 11.03
N PHE A 223 -8.58 6.69 11.74
CA PHE A 223 -9.60 7.73 11.89
C PHE A 223 -8.96 9.03 12.43
N MET A 224 -8.15 8.93 13.49
CA MET A 224 -7.45 10.10 14.04
C MET A 224 -6.41 10.72 13.10
N ALA A 225 -5.99 10.00 12.06
CA ALA A 225 -5.09 10.53 11.03
C ALA A 225 -5.81 11.23 9.86
N GLY A 226 -7.14 11.39 9.95
CA GLY A 226 -8.01 11.98 8.91
C GLY A 226 -8.71 10.93 8.04
N GLY A 227 -8.32 9.66 8.15
CA GLY A 227 -8.88 8.52 7.42
C GLY A 227 -9.12 8.82 5.93
N ARG A 228 -10.17 8.24 5.36
CA ARG A 228 -10.53 8.51 3.96
C ARG A 228 -11.04 9.95 3.75
N CYS A 229 -11.53 10.62 4.79
CA CYS A 229 -12.12 11.95 4.72
C CYS A 229 -11.05 13.05 4.83
N GLY A 230 -9.99 13.02 4.02
CA GLY A 230 -8.80 13.86 4.18
C GLY A 230 -9.07 15.35 4.48
N GLY A 231 -10.10 15.95 3.87
CA GLY A 231 -10.50 17.35 4.12
C GLY A 231 -11.04 17.66 5.53
N PHE A 232 -11.35 16.65 6.34
CA PHE A 232 -11.68 16.85 7.75
C PHE A 232 -10.46 17.32 8.55
N LYS A 233 -9.26 16.82 8.21
CA LYS A 233 -8.03 17.23 8.88
C LYS A 233 -7.75 18.72 8.73
N ASP A 234 -8.18 19.32 7.63
CA ASP A 234 -7.99 20.75 7.36
C ASP A 234 -8.91 21.64 8.21
N LYS A 235 -10.04 21.10 8.67
CA LYS A 235 -10.97 21.79 9.57
C LYS A 235 -10.53 21.75 11.03
N LEU A 236 -9.61 20.84 11.36
CA LEU A 236 -9.12 20.65 12.70
C LEU A 236 -8.00 21.72 12.97
N PRO A 237 -8.07 22.56 14.03
CA PRO A 237 -6.96 23.45 14.49
C PRO A 237 -5.72 22.77 15.12
N ARG A 238 -4.55 22.76 14.44
CA ARG A 238 -3.27 22.05 14.75
C ARG A 238 -2.89 21.64 16.20
N ASP A 239 -3.31 22.33 17.25
CA ASP A 239 -2.98 22.07 18.66
C ASP A 239 -4.25 21.68 19.45
N PHE A 240 -4.50 20.38 19.66
CA PHE A 240 -5.85 19.87 19.96
C PHE A 240 -6.04 19.09 21.25
N ALA A 241 -4.97 18.83 21.99
CA ALA A 241 -5.02 17.74 22.97
C ALA A 241 -6.10 17.91 24.05
N ASP A 242 -6.67 19.11 24.23
CA ASP A 242 -7.59 19.43 25.33
C ASP A 242 -8.78 20.35 24.94
N ASP A 243 -9.14 20.52 23.66
CA ASP A 243 -10.27 21.40 23.27
C ASP A 243 -11.64 20.65 23.25
N PRO A 244 -12.57 20.96 24.18
CA PRO A 244 -13.88 20.31 24.23
C PRO A 244 -14.75 20.57 22.99
N GLY A 245 -14.47 21.62 22.21
CA GLY A 245 -15.19 21.91 20.96
C GLY A 245 -14.94 20.91 19.83
N LEU A 246 -13.95 20.03 19.98
CA LEU A 246 -13.62 19.02 18.97
C LEU A 246 -14.55 17.82 19.00
N SER A 247 -15.25 17.58 20.12
CA SER A 247 -16.16 16.45 20.25
C SER A 247 -17.24 16.48 19.15
N ASP A 248 -17.85 17.65 18.91
CA ASP A 248 -18.89 17.80 17.89
C ASP A 248 -18.35 17.58 16.47
N LEU A 249 -17.12 18.04 16.19
CA LEU A 249 -16.45 17.80 14.91
C LEU A 249 -16.15 16.31 14.71
N TYR A 250 -15.67 15.61 15.74
CA TYR A 250 -15.46 14.17 15.62
C TYR A 250 -16.77 13.41 15.48
N TRP A 251 -17.86 13.84 16.10
CA TRP A 251 -19.19 13.29 15.83
C TRP A 251 -19.63 13.51 14.37
N GLU A 252 -19.44 14.71 13.82
CA GLU A 252 -19.69 14.99 12.40
C GLU A 252 -18.89 14.04 11.52
N TYR A 253 -17.60 13.88 11.80
CA TYR A 253 -16.72 12.99 11.04
C TYR A 253 -17.11 11.52 11.20
N ALA A 254 -17.39 11.05 12.40
CA ALA A 254 -17.79 9.66 12.69
C ALA A 254 -19.07 9.25 11.93
N ASN A 255 -19.93 10.23 11.60
CA ASN A 255 -21.16 10.03 10.85
C ASN A 255 -21.00 10.32 9.33
N ALA A 256 -19.83 10.75 8.88
CA ALA A 256 -19.59 11.02 7.47
C ALA A 256 -19.54 9.71 6.65
N ALA A 257 -20.07 9.75 5.42
CA ALA A 257 -20.11 8.57 4.55
C ALA A 257 -18.72 7.99 4.19
N CYS A 258 -17.65 8.75 4.38
CA CYS A 258 -16.27 8.31 4.17
C CYS A 258 -15.59 7.78 5.45
N ALA A 259 -16.21 7.91 6.63
CA ALA A 259 -15.75 7.29 7.86
C ALA A 259 -16.35 5.88 7.99
N ASP A 260 -15.95 4.96 7.11
CA ASP A 260 -16.44 3.58 7.05
C ASP A 260 -15.35 2.55 7.40
N ASN A 261 -15.64 1.25 7.34
CA ASN A 261 -14.64 0.18 7.47
C ASN A 261 -13.74 0.17 6.23
N TYR A 262 -12.88 1.17 6.16
CA TYR A 262 -12.24 1.58 4.93
C TYR A 262 -11.17 0.58 4.44
N ALA A 263 -10.37 -0.01 5.34
CA ALA A 263 -9.38 -1.00 4.94
C ALA A 263 -10.08 -2.29 4.51
N LEU A 264 -11.09 -2.72 5.26
CA LEU A 264 -11.98 -3.81 4.89
C LEU A 264 -12.52 -3.65 3.46
N LYS A 265 -12.97 -2.45 3.08
CA LYS A 265 -13.44 -2.13 1.72
C LYS A 265 -12.37 -2.30 0.64
N VAL A 266 -11.11 -1.96 0.95
CA VAL A 266 -9.98 -2.20 0.05
C VAL A 266 -9.75 -3.70 -0.15
N PHE A 267 -9.81 -4.50 0.91
CA PHE A 267 -9.44 -5.92 0.85
C PHE A 267 -10.57 -6.87 0.43
N THR A 268 -11.84 -6.54 0.67
CA THR A 268 -13.00 -7.36 0.21
C THR A 268 -13.17 -7.32 -1.32
N GLY A 269 -12.79 -6.21 -1.97
CA GLY A 269 -13.04 -6.01 -3.41
C GLY A 269 -14.51 -5.82 -3.80
N SER A 270 -15.43 -5.85 -2.82
CA SER A 270 -16.87 -5.63 -3.02
C SER A 270 -17.25 -4.14 -2.95
N SER A 271 -17.88 -3.62 -4.01
CA SER A 271 -18.35 -2.23 -4.08
C SER A 271 -19.54 -1.92 -3.15
N GLY A 272 -20.24 -2.96 -2.66
CA GLY A 272 -21.41 -2.84 -1.77
C GLY A 272 -21.11 -2.94 -0.27
N CYS A 273 -19.85 -3.24 0.09
CA CYS A 273 -19.36 -3.18 1.47
C CYS A 273 -19.01 -1.70 1.82
N CYS A 274 -18.75 -1.23 3.04
CA CYS A 274 -18.65 -1.79 4.39
C CYS A 274 -19.11 -0.69 5.36
N ASN A 275 -20.40 -0.37 5.33
CA ASN A 275 -20.92 0.89 5.88
C ASN A 275 -21.18 0.76 7.39
N GLY A 276 -20.13 0.92 8.19
CA GLY A 276 -20.24 1.00 9.66
C GLY A 276 -20.42 -0.34 10.37
N GLY A 277 -20.99 -0.29 11.57
CA GLY A 277 -21.00 -1.41 12.53
C GLY A 277 -21.76 -2.67 12.09
N ASP A 278 -22.76 -2.49 11.21
CA ASP A 278 -23.60 -3.57 10.67
C ASP A 278 -22.99 -4.30 9.46
N THR A 279 -21.69 -4.11 9.21
CA THR A 279 -21.01 -4.79 8.11
C THR A 279 -21.07 -6.32 8.30
N ASP A 280 -21.61 -6.99 7.29
CA ASP A 280 -21.79 -8.44 7.22
C ASP A 280 -20.44 -9.17 7.37
N VAL A 281 -20.42 -10.26 8.12
CA VAL A 281 -19.21 -11.04 8.42
C VAL A 281 -18.58 -11.63 7.15
N LYS A 282 -19.36 -11.89 6.11
CA LYS A 282 -18.82 -12.40 4.83
C LYS A 282 -17.73 -11.50 4.24
N TYR A 283 -17.85 -10.18 4.41
CA TYR A 283 -16.87 -9.24 3.88
C TYR A 283 -15.56 -9.26 4.67
N LEU A 284 -15.65 -9.56 5.96
CA LEU A 284 -14.47 -9.84 6.79
C LEU A 284 -13.76 -11.11 6.32
N ASP A 285 -14.52 -12.17 6.03
CA ASP A 285 -13.94 -13.43 5.55
C ASP A 285 -13.27 -13.27 4.18
N GLU A 286 -13.90 -12.54 3.25
CA GLU A 286 -13.30 -12.18 1.96
C GLU A 286 -12.01 -11.37 2.12
N ALA A 287 -11.99 -10.37 3.00
CA ALA A 287 -10.81 -9.55 3.24
C ALA A 287 -9.66 -10.34 3.91
N LYS A 288 -9.99 -11.22 4.86
CA LYS A 288 -9.01 -12.15 5.47
C LYS A 288 -8.40 -13.07 4.42
N HIS A 289 -9.25 -13.66 3.57
CA HIS A 289 -8.80 -14.50 2.47
C HIS A 289 -7.86 -13.73 1.52
N GLN A 290 -8.19 -12.47 1.21
CA GLN A 290 -7.33 -11.61 0.39
C GLN A 290 -5.99 -11.31 1.07
N LEU A 291 -5.97 -11.05 2.38
CA LEU A 291 -4.72 -10.84 3.14
C LEU A 291 -3.84 -12.10 3.18
N ASP A 292 -4.42 -13.29 3.24
CA ASP A 292 -3.64 -14.54 3.23
C ASP A 292 -2.80 -14.73 1.97
N GLN A 293 -3.21 -14.10 0.86
CA GLN A 293 -2.47 -14.13 -0.40
C GLN A 293 -1.21 -13.26 -0.38
N PHE A 294 -1.05 -12.35 0.60
CA PHE A 294 0.08 -11.46 0.66
C PHE A 294 1.36 -12.17 1.11
N THR A 295 2.49 -11.77 0.53
CA THR A 295 3.80 -12.29 0.91
C THR A 295 4.18 -11.80 2.30
N ILE A 296 3.98 -10.50 2.58
CA ILE A 296 4.31 -9.85 3.85
C ILE A 296 3.14 -8.97 4.31
N ILE A 297 2.83 -9.07 5.60
CA ILE A 297 1.94 -8.14 6.30
C ILE A 297 2.77 -7.42 7.37
N MET A 298 2.57 -6.11 7.52
CA MET A 298 3.23 -5.29 8.54
C MET A 298 2.19 -4.55 9.38
N ASP A 299 2.46 -4.42 10.67
CA ASP A 299 1.68 -3.62 11.60
C ASP A 299 2.26 -2.20 11.71
N GLN A 300 1.42 -1.19 11.51
CA GLN A 300 1.82 0.21 11.57
C GLN A 300 2.30 0.60 12.97
N ASP A 301 1.79 -0.04 14.03
CA ASP A 301 2.13 0.27 15.41
C ASP A 301 3.62 0.08 15.71
N CYS A 302 4.32 -0.79 14.98
CA CYS A 302 5.77 -0.95 15.00
C CYS A 302 6.35 -0.94 13.58
N LEU A 303 5.91 0.02 12.76
CA LEU A 303 6.26 0.08 11.33
C LEU A 303 7.78 0.16 11.10
N THR A 304 8.51 0.91 11.92
CA THR A 304 9.97 1.02 11.79
C THR A 304 10.65 -0.33 11.97
N GLU A 305 10.31 -1.05 13.03
CA GLU A 305 10.88 -2.35 13.34
C GLU A 305 10.43 -3.40 12.30
N SER A 306 9.19 -3.32 11.83
CA SER A 306 8.69 -4.16 10.73
C SER A 306 9.47 -3.92 9.43
N ILE A 307 9.85 -2.67 9.13
CA ILE A 307 10.71 -2.35 7.99
C ILE A 307 12.11 -2.94 8.17
N TYR A 308 12.69 -2.90 9.38
CA TYR A 308 13.98 -3.56 9.63
C TYR A 308 13.90 -5.07 9.48
N ALA A 309 12.84 -5.70 9.98
CA ALA A 309 12.59 -7.12 9.78
C ALA A 309 12.43 -7.47 8.29
N LEU A 310 11.74 -6.62 7.53
CA LEU A 310 11.65 -6.76 6.07
C LEU A 310 13.01 -6.63 5.39
N PHE A 311 13.82 -5.65 5.80
CA PHE A 311 15.14 -5.43 5.21
C PHE A 311 16.06 -6.63 5.44
N ASP A 312 16.08 -7.17 6.67
CA ASP A 312 16.80 -8.40 6.98
C ASP A 312 16.28 -9.57 6.12
N LEU A 313 14.95 -9.75 6.06
CA LEU A 313 14.32 -10.77 5.22
C LEU A 313 14.70 -10.65 3.74
N LEU A 314 14.88 -9.44 3.21
CA LEU A 314 15.20 -9.20 1.80
C LEU A 314 16.70 -8.99 1.52
N HIS A 315 17.57 -9.17 2.53
CA HIS A 315 19.01 -8.88 2.46
C HIS A 315 19.32 -7.43 2.01
N LEU A 316 18.52 -6.48 2.48
CA LEU A 316 18.68 -5.05 2.23
C LEU A 316 19.43 -4.39 3.39
N ASN A 317 20.30 -3.44 3.08
CA ASN A 317 21.04 -2.70 4.10
C ASN A 317 20.18 -1.56 4.67
N THR A 318 20.17 -1.45 6.00
CA THR A 318 19.59 -0.27 6.66
C THR A 318 20.46 0.97 6.39
N THR A 319 19.83 2.14 6.26
CA THR A 319 20.54 3.41 6.05
C THR A 319 20.44 4.34 7.25
N GLU A 320 21.44 5.19 7.44
CA GLU A 320 21.44 6.22 8.49
C GLU A 320 20.25 7.19 8.37
N ALA A 321 19.84 7.50 7.13
CA ALA A 321 18.69 8.36 6.87
C ALA A 321 17.38 7.75 7.41
N LEU A 322 17.19 6.45 7.23
CA LEU A 322 16.05 5.72 7.79
C LEU A 322 16.09 5.73 9.32
N GLN A 323 17.25 5.44 9.92
CA GLN A 323 17.42 5.50 11.38
C GLN A 323 17.14 6.89 11.96
N LYS A 324 17.57 7.95 11.26
CA LYS A 324 17.31 9.33 11.68
C LYS A 324 15.82 9.66 11.60
N LYS A 325 15.15 9.26 10.53
CA LYS A 325 13.69 9.49 10.37
C LYS A 325 12.88 8.69 11.39
N ALA A 326 13.27 7.45 11.68
CA ALA A 326 12.65 6.62 12.71
C ALA A 326 12.65 7.28 14.10
N LYS A 327 13.76 7.95 14.48
CA LYS A 327 13.87 8.68 15.76
C LYS A 327 12.95 9.90 15.86
N SER A 328 12.37 10.35 14.76
CA SER A 328 11.44 11.50 14.73
C SER A 328 9.98 11.10 14.85
N VAL A 329 9.67 9.81 14.96
CA VAL A 329 8.28 9.35 15.13
C VAL A 329 7.82 9.72 16.53
N HIS A 330 6.84 10.62 16.61
CA HIS A 330 6.25 11.02 17.87
C HIS A 330 5.32 9.92 18.38
N GLU A 331 5.47 9.59 19.66
CA GLU A 331 4.48 8.76 20.34
C GLU A 331 3.23 9.60 20.59
N HIS A 332 2.08 9.03 20.24
CA HIS A 332 0.79 9.64 20.51
C HIS A 332 0.21 9.01 21.78
N LYS A 333 -0.52 9.81 22.56
CA LYS A 333 -1.37 9.27 23.64
C LYS A 333 -2.33 8.20 23.07
N PRO A 334 -2.82 7.26 23.88
CA PRO A 334 -3.84 6.30 23.45
C PRO A 334 -5.03 6.98 22.78
N VAL A 335 -5.60 6.36 21.74
CA VAL A 335 -6.76 6.90 20.99
C VAL A 335 -7.87 7.38 21.92
N ARG A 336 -8.24 6.57 22.92
CA ARG A 336 -9.32 6.89 23.86
C ARG A 336 -9.07 8.22 24.58
N GLU A 337 -7.85 8.46 25.04
CA GLU A 337 -7.45 9.72 25.67
C GLU A 337 -7.45 10.89 24.68
N ARG A 338 -7.03 10.67 23.44
CA ARG A 338 -7.04 11.70 22.39
C ARG A 338 -8.44 12.11 21.97
N ILE A 339 -9.41 11.19 22.06
CA ILE A 339 -10.82 11.47 21.79
C ILE A 339 -11.46 12.19 22.97
N GLY A 340 -11.11 11.82 24.21
CA GLY A 340 -11.60 12.48 25.42
C GLY A 340 -13.13 12.38 25.64
N ASN A 341 -13.80 11.52 24.88
CA ASN A 341 -15.24 11.29 24.91
C ASN A 341 -15.51 9.78 24.78
N ASP A 342 -15.82 9.14 25.91
CA ASP A 342 -16.02 7.70 25.97
C ASP A 342 -17.21 7.24 25.12
N THR A 343 -18.32 7.99 25.09
CA THR A 343 -19.49 7.67 24.26
C THR A 343 -19.13 7.63 22.77
N LEU A 344 -18.34 8.61 22.31
CA LEU A 344 -17.86 8.64 20.93
C LEU A 344 -16.86 7.51 20.65
N TYR A 345 -15.95 7.24 21.59
CA TYR A 345 -15.00 6.14 21.46
C TYR A 345 -15.72 4.79 21.30
N GLU A 346 -16.68 4.49 22.17
CA GLU A 346 -17.50 3.26 22.11
C GLU A 346 -18.31 3.19 20.80
N TYR A 347 -18.87 4.32 20.36
CA TYR A 347 -19.54 4.39 19.06
C TYR A 347 -18.58 4.02 17.92
N LEU A 348 -17.37 4.58 17.90
CA LEU A 348 -16.38 4.31 16.86
C LEU A 348 -15.86 2.87 16.90
N GLU A 349 -15.68 2.29 18.09
CA GLU A 349 -15.34 0.87 18.25
C GLU A 349 -16.41 -0.03 17.64
N HIS A 350 -17.69 0.24 17.92
CA HIS A 350 -18.79 -0.49 17.32
C HIS A 350 -18.84 -0.27 15.79
N HIS A 351 -18.72 0.98 15.36
CA HIS A 351 -18.81 1.39 13.96
C HIS A 351 -17.70 0.77 13.09
N PHE A 352 -16.49 0.64 13.64
CA PHE A 352 -15.34 0.03 12.96
C PHE A 352 -15.09 -1.43 13.34
N ARG A 353 -16.02 -2.09 14.04
CA ARG A 353 -15.81 -3.43 14.62
C ARG A 353 -15.21 -4.43 13.61
N ARG A 354 -15.71 -4.45 12.37
CA ARG A 354 -15.20 -5.39 11.35
C ARG A 354 -13.81 -5.02 10.84
N ASP A 355 -13.51 -3.73 10.70
CA ASP A 355 -12.15 -3.29 10.34
C ASP A 355 -11.17 -3.58 11.49
N ILE A 356 -11.61 -3.50 12.75
CA ILE A 356 -10.81 -3.86 13.93
C ILE A 356 -10.54 -5.37 13.93
N GLU A 357 -11.56 -6.20 13.70
CA GLU A 357 -11.38 -7.65 13.57
C GLU A 357 -10.42 -8.03 12.43
N LEU A 358 -10.44 -7.29 11.31
CA LEU A 358 -9.49 -7.46 10.21
C LEU A 358 -8.07 -7.06 10.62
N TYR A 359 -7.92 -5.94 11.34
CA TYR A 359 -6.63 -5.48 11.83
C TYR A 359 -5.99 -6.50 12.80
N GLU A 360 -6.76 -7.02 13.77
CA GLU A 360 -6.25 -8.04 14.71
C GLU A 360 -5.86 -9.34 13.99
N TYR A 361 -6.63 -9.72 12.97
CA TYR A 361 -6.25 -10.84 12.09
C TYR A 361 -4.91 -10.56 11.40
N ALA A 362 -4.77 -9.40 10.77
CA ALA A 362 -3.55 -9.03 10.08
C ALA A 362 -2.33 -8.94 11.01
N LYS A 363 -2.52 -8.42 12.22
CA LYS A 363 -1.51 -8.36 13.27
C LYS A 363 -1.00 -9.75 13.65
N SER A 364 -1.88 -10.74 13.75
CA SER A 364 -1.48 -12.14 14.00
C SER A 364 -0.64 -12.76 12.87
N LYS A 365 -0.69 -12.16 11.67
CA LYS A 365 0.06 -12.54 10.47
C LYS A 365 1.22 -11.61 10.15
N SER A 366 1.44 -10.57 10.95
CA SER A 366 2.48 -9.57 10.73
C SER A 366 3.87 -10.21 10.79
N ILE A 367 4.82 -9.66 10.03
CA ILE A 367 6.22 -10.10 10.02
C ILE A 367 6.87 -9.97 11.39
N LEU A 368 6.33 -9.06 12.21
CA LEU A 368 6.77 -8.77 13.55
C LEU A 368 5.58 -8.65 14.49
N ASP A 369 5.66 -9.33 15.63
CA ASP A 369 4.71 -9.15 16.74
C ASP A 369 5.12 -7.94 17.57
N CYS A 370 4.44 -6.81 17.35
CA CYS A 370 4.71 -5.56 18.05
C CYS A 370 4.54 -5.64 19.57
N SER A 371 3.82 -6.64 20.11
CA SER A 371 3.63 -6.80 21.56
C SER A 371 4.86 -7.38 22.26
N THR A 372 5.75 -8.04 21.50
CA THR A 372 7.01 -8.59 22.01
C THR A 372 8.13 -7.55 22.07
N LEU A 373 7.94 -6.42 21.39
CA LEU A 373 8.89 -5.32 21.43
C LEU A 373 8.80 -4.65 22.79
N ASN A 374 9.89 -4.72 23.54
CA ASN A 374 10.03 -4.00 24.80
C ASN A 374 10.18 -2.50 24.51
N ARG A 375 9.07 -1.83 24.21
CA ARG A 375 9.01 -0.38 24.15
C ARG A 375 9.26 0.10 25.56
N ARG A 376 10.46 0.63 25.80
CA ARG A 376 10.76 1.29 27.07
C ARG A 376 9.77 2.45 27.19
N ALA A 377 8.79 2.28 28.07
CA ALA A 377 7.83 3.30 28.46
C ALA A 377 8.54 4.53 29.04
#